data_AF-A0A2V7J352-F1
#
_entry.id   AF-A0A2V7J352-F1
#
_cell.length_a   1.000
_cell.length_b   1.000
_cell.length_c   1.000
_cell.angle_alpha   90.00
_cell.angle_beta   90.00
_cell.angle_gamma   90.00
#
_symmetry.space_group_name_H-M   'P 1'
#
loop_
_entity.id
_entity.type
_entity.pdbx_description
1 polymer ?
#
loop_
_entity_poly.entity_id
_entity_poly.type
_entity_poly.pdbx_seq_one_letter_code
_entity_poly.pdbx_strand_id
1 'polypeptide(L)'
;YPVAAWAVGSVVREGSSMWRVACGVLAGLVLIHLGGLAQLAILTGSISGAARLATWPFLLGDVLKLVILVPVLTRLTPTIRARL
;
A
#
# COMPACT_ATOMS: atom_id res chain seq x y z
N TYR A 1 7.11 6.93 1.60
CA TYR A 1 6.42 6.43 2.81
C TYR A 1 7.33 5.48 3.61
N PRO A 2 8.35 6.00 4.31
CA PRO A 2 9.32 5.15 5.02
C PRO A 2 8.68 4.25 6.09
N VAL A 3 7.72 4.79 6.85
CA VAL A 3 7.01 4.07 7.92
C VAL A 3 6.16 2.92 7.36
N ALA A 4 5.45 3.13 6.24
CA ALA A 4 4.67 2.08 5.60
C ALA A 4 5.57 0.94 5.06
N ALA A 5 6.73 1.28 4.47
CA ALA A 5 7.69 0.30 4.00
C ALA A 5 8.28 -0.52 5.16
N TRP A 6 8.62 0.13 6.28
CA TRP A 6 9.05 -0.55 7.49
C TRP A 6 7.96 -1.48 8.05
N ALA A 7 6.72 -1.01 8.12
CA ALA A 7 5.60 -1.81 8.61
C ALA A 7 5.38 -3.07 7.75
N VAL A 8 5.37 -2.93 6.42
CA VAL A 8 5.28 -4.07 5.49
C VAL A 8 6.44 -5.02 5.70
N GLY A 9 7.68 -4.53 5.76
CA GLY A 9 8.89 -5.36 5.93
C GLY A 9 9.01 -6.02 7.31
N SER A 10 8.36 -5.47 8.34
CA SER A 10 8.29 -6.09 9.66
C SER A 10 7.35 -7.31 9.70
N VAL A 11 6.33 -7.31 8.83
CA VAL A 11 5.30 -8.37 8.77
C VAL A 11 5.66 -9.43 7.71
N VAL A 12 6.17 -8.99 6.57
CA VAL A 12 6.47 -9.83 5.40
C VAL A 12 7.95 -10.15 5.35
N ARG A 13 8.27 -11.45 5.42
CA ARG A 13 9.62 -12.01 5.30
C ARG A 13 9.68 -13.04 4.16
N GLU A 14 10.88 -13.42 3.74
CA GLU A 14 11.07 -14.49 2.76
C GLU A 14 10.40 -15.79 3.25
N GLY A 15 9.65 -16.46 2.36
CA GLY A 15 8.84 -17.64 2.70
C GLY A 15 7.52 -17.36 3.44
N SER A 16 7.12 -16.09 3.61
CA SER A 16 5.84 -15.76 4.25
C SER A 16 4.64 -16.32 3.49
N SER A 17 3.65 -16.82 4.24
CA SER A 17 2.38 -17.24 3.68
C SER A 17 1.65 -16.07 3.00
N MET A 18 0.82 -16.39 2.00
CA MET A 18 0.02 -15.40 1.27
C MET A 18 -0.82 -14.51 2.20
N TRP A 19 -1.31 -15.06 3.31
CA TRP A 19 -2.03 -14.30 4.34
C TRP A 19 -1.16 -13.24 5.03
N ARG A 20 0.08 -13.57 5.42
CA ARG A 20 1.01 -12.59 6.02
C ARG A 20 1.38 -11.50 5.03
N VAL A 21 1.56 -11.85 3.76
CA VAL A 21 1.80 -10.89 2.68
C VAL A 21 0.60 -9.93 2.55
N ALA A 22 -0.62 -10.47 2.52
CA ALA A 22 -1.84 -9.66 2.48
C ALA A 22 -1.97 -8.72 3.68
N CYS A 23 -1.73 -9.21 4.90
CA CYS A 23 -1.74 -8.38 6.11
C CYS A 23 -0.69 -7.26 6.06
N GLY A 24 0.53 -7.55 5.60
CA GLY A 24 1.59 -6.55 5.46
C GLY A 24 1.21 -5.45 4.47
N VAL A 25 0.71 -5.83 3.29
CA VAL A 25 0.23 -4.89 2.26
C VAL A 25 -0.92 -4.03 2.80
N LEU A 26 -1.89 -4.63 3.49
CA LEU A 26 -3.01 -3.90 4.11
C LEU A 26 -2.50 -2.89 5.15
N ALA A 27 -1.56 -3.27 6.01
CA ALA A 27 -0.98 -2.37 6.99
C ALA A 27 -0.26 -1.18 6.32
N GLY A 28 0.49 -1.43 5.26
CA GLY A 28 1.14 -0.37 4.47
C GLY A 28 0.13 0.59 3.85
N LEU A 29 -0.94 0.07 3.24
CA LEU A 29 -2.00 0.88 2.63
C LEU A 29 -2.72 1.76 3.66
N VAL A 30 -3.05 1.20 4.83
CA VAL A 30 -3.69 1.94 5.92
C VAL A 30 -2.79 3.09 6.40
N LEU A 31 -1.49 2.85 6.60
CA LEU A 31 -0.56 3.88 7.05
C LEU A 31 -0.42 5.01 6.02
N ILE A 32 -0.39 4.68 4.73
CA ILE A 32 -0.37 5.67 3.65
C ILE A 32 -1.64 6.52 3.66
N HIS A 33 -2.81 5.89 3.81
CA HIS A 33 -4.09 6.57 3.86
C HIS A 33 -4.23 7.45 5.10
N LEU A 34 -3.81 6.98 6.28
CA LEU A 34 -3.86 7.78 7.51
C LEU A 34 -2.95 9.01 7.42
N GLY A 35 -1.74 8.86 6.86
CA GLY A 35 -0.84 10.00 6.64
C GLY A 35 -1.44 11.03 5.66
N GLY A 36 -2.00 10.56 4.54
CA GLY A 36 -2.66 11.42 3.55
C GLY A 36 -3.91 12.12 4.10
N LEU A 37 -4.73 11.39 4.87
CA LEU A 37 -5.92 11.94 5.55
C LEU A 37 -5.56 13.01 6.57
N ALA A 38 -4.53 12.77 7.39
CA ALA A 38 -4.07 13.75 8.37
C ALA A 38 -3.60 15.02 7.67
N GLN A 39 -2.83 14.90 6.60
CA GLN A 39 -2.37 16.04 5.81
C GLN A 39 -3.55 16.78 5.15
N LEU A 40 -4.49 16.08 4.52
CA LEU A 40 -5.67 16.70 3.92
C LEU A 40 -6.56 17.37 4.97
N ALA A 41 -6.73 16.78 6.15
CA ALA A 41 -7.53 17.34 7.23
C ALA A 41 -6.93 18.66 7.73
N ILE A 42 -5.59 18.75 7.83
CA ILE A 42 -4.89 20.00 8.14
C ILE A 42 -5.11 21.04 7.03
N LEU A 43 -4.98 20.64 5.77
CA LEU A 43 -5.09 21.57 4.63
C LEU A 43 -6.53 22.06 4.38
N THR A 44 -7.53 21.22 4.63
CA THR A 44 -8.95 21.54 4.39
C THR A 44 -9.67 22.05 5.62
N GLY A 45 -9.07 21.94 6.82
CA GLY A 45 -9.71 22.24 8.10
C GLY A 45 -10.92 21.35 8.43
N SER A 46 -11.17 20.30 7.63
CA SER A 46 -12.36 19.45 7.73
C SER A 46 -12.01 17.98 7.53
N ILE A 47 -12.20 17.19 8.59
CA ILE A 47 -11.96 15.74 8.57
C ILE A 47 -12.95 15.05 7.61
N SER A 48 -14.20 15.51 7.55
CA SER A 48 -15.23 14.93 6.67
C SER A 48 -14.98 15.23 5.19
N GLY A 49 -14.53 16.44 4.86
CA GLY A 49 -14.12 16.82 3.51
C GLY A 49 -12.88 16.06 3.05
N ALA A 50 -11.86 15.99 3.93
CA ALA A 50 -10.65 15.22 3.72
C ALA A 50 -10.93 13.74 3.50
N ALA A 51 -11.80 13.13 4.32
CA ALA A 51 -12.18 11.73 4.17
C ALA A 51 -12.76 11.45 2.79
N ARG A 52 -13.67 12.29 2.29
CA ARG A 52 -14.35 12.08 1.01
C ARG A 52 -13.43 12.27 -0.20
N LEU A 53 -12.52 13.25 -0.13
CA LEU A 53 -11.52 13.51 -1.16
C LEU A 53 -10.38 12.49 -1.15
N ALA A 54 -10.01 11.97 0.01
CA ALA A 54 -8.89 11.05 0.15
C ALA A 54 -9.30 9.58 -0.03
N THR A 55 -10.49 9.15 0.37
CA THR A 55 -10.83 7.71 0.28
C THR A 55 -11.11 7.25 -1.14
N TRP A 56 -11.97 7.93 -1.89
CA TRP A 56 -12.45 7.39 -3.17
C TRP A 56 -11.38 7.33 -4.29
N PRO A 57 -10.69 8.43 -4.63
CA PRO A 57 -9.71 8.39 -5.71
C PRO A 57 -8.46 7.56 -5.35
N PHE A 58 -8.04 7.55 -4.07
CA PHE A 58 -6.86 6.80 -3.65
C PHE A 58 -7.13 5.31 -3.49
N LEU A 59 -8.29 4.89 -2.94
CA LEU A 59 -8.64 3.46 -2.96
C LEU A 59 -8.71 2.93 -4.39
N LEU A 60 -9.35 3.68 -5.29
CA LEU A 60 -9.47 3.27 -6.69
C LEU A 60 -8.07 3.14 -7.33
N GLY A 61 -7.20 4.12 -7.08
CA GLY A 61 -5.82 4.10 -7.53
C GLY A 61 -5.02 2.94 -6.96
N ASP A 62 -5.22 2.57 -5.69
CA ASP A 62 -4.50 1.47 -5.05
C ASP A 62 -4.99 0.09 -5.50
N VAL A 63 -6.29 -0.07 -5.75
CA VAL A 63 -6.83 -1.27 -6.41
C VAL A 63 -6.25 -1.41 -7.82
N LEU A 64 -6.24 -0.33 -8.60
CA LEU A 64 -5.65 -0.33 -9.94
C LEU A 64 -4.15 -0.69 -9.89
N LYS A 65 -3.41 -0.14 -8.93
CA LYS A 65 -2.00 -0.52 -8.71
C LYS A 65 -1.86 -2.00 -8.41
N LEU A 66 -2.69 -2.59 -7.56
CA LEU A 66 -2.63 -4.02 -7.28
C LEU A 66 -2.93 -4.85 -8.53
N VAL A 67 -3.95 -4.49 -9.31
CA VAL A 67 -4.32 -5.18 -10.55
C VAL A 67 -3.19 -5.14 -11.59
N ILE A 68 -2.44 -4.03 -11.67
CA ILE A 68 -1.32 -3.91 -12.61
C ILE A 68 -0.06 -4.58 -12.07
N LEU A 69 0.28 -4.32 -10.80
CA LEU A 69 1.58 -4.67 -10.23
C LEU A 69 1.69 -6.18 -9.94
N VAL A 70 0.60 -6.85 -9.55
CA VAL A 70 0.59 -8.30 -9.30
C VAL A 70 0.98 -9.11 -10.55
N PRO A 71 0.34 -8.94 -11.73
CA PRO A 71 0.73 -9.67 -12.94
C PRO A 71 2.13 -9.27 -13.46
N VAL A 72 2.53 -8.01 -13.30
CA VAL A 72 3.89 -7.55 -13.67
C VAL A 72 4.95 -8.23 -12.80
N LEU A 73 4.77 -8.22 -11.48
CA LEU A 73 5.73 -8.83 -10.56
C LEU A 73 5.74 -10.35 -10.69
N THR A 74 4.61 -11.02 -10.83
CA THR A 74 4.59 -12.49 -11.03
C THR A 74 5.33 -12.91 -12.30
N ARG A 75 5.36 -12.08 -13.35
CA ARG A 75 6.14 -12.33 -14.56
C ARG A 75 7.63 -11.98 -14.43
N LEU A 76 7.98 -10.94 -13.66
CA LEU A 76 9.36 -10.45 -13.55
C LEU A 76 10.15 -11.09 -12.40
N THR A 77 9.48 -11.52 -11.33
CA THR A 77 10.11 -12.12 -10.14
C THR A 77 10.96 -13.36 -10.47
N PRO A 78 10.53 -14.29 -11.34
CA PRO A 78 11.36 -15.44 -11.73
C PRO A 78 12.66 -15.01 -12.43
N THR A 79 12.59 -13.99 -13.29
CA THR A 79 13.74 -13.47 -14.04
C THR A 79 14.74 -12.73 -13.14
N ILE A 80 14.25 -11.98 -12.16
CA ILE A 80 15.08 -11.27 -11.19
C ILE A 80 15.74 -12.25 -10.22
N ARG A 81 15.00 -13.25 -9.72
CA ARG A 81 15.54 -14.28 -8.83
C ARG A 81 16.56 -15.20 -9.50
N ALA A 82 16.51 -15.34 -10.83
CA ALA A 82 17.52 -16.08 -11.58
C ALA A 82 18.84 -15.30 -11.80
N ARG A 83 18.89 -14.00 -11.46
CA ARG A 83 20.04 -13.12 -11.68
C ARG A 83 20.67 -12.58 -10.39
N LEU A 84 20.08 -12.87 -9.23
CA LEU A 84 20.61 -12.60 -7.89
C LEU A 84 21.17 -13.89 -7.31
#